data_AF-A0A838UGP7-F1
#
_entry.id   AF-A0A838UGP7-F1
#
_cell.length_a   1.000
_cell.length_b   1.000
_cell.length_c   1.000
_cell.angle_alpha   90.00
_cell.angle_beta   90.00
_cell.angle_gamma   90.00
#
_symmetry.space_group_name_H-M   'P 1'
#
loop_
_entity.id
_entity.type
_entity.pdbx_description
1 polymer ?
#
loop_
_entity_poly.entity_id
_entity_poly.type
_entity_poly.pdbx_seq_one_letter_code
_entity_poly.pdbx_strand_id
1 'polypeptide(L)'
;MFDGYFPAKLALALKACSMSRGRLAAELGVDKSVVSRWLNGANAPSGHNLSNLTAMVAARFEGFTMLDWESDLAGFAAKLGVDKPSNGRSASREGVAPPPGWLPPSVMEEVLATTKARGWAYEGFWRSTRISNEAPGRFVHDQILMRQEANGLIGFRLGVVDMRFEGWSLPIQTQIFSIGADPGTGVFIFSIFNAVLRHRADVLDGLTLTLTRNAGGTPVAAACLVERTGMLSGERAADDARYEASISQNPLAPEGSIPDAVRAHLFRDVGPAAFARGGDALLMMAFAQSMSRGPLSEARPAAWPAANSA
;
A
#
# COMPACT_ATOMS: atom_id res chain seq x y z
N MET A 1 33.69 -8.91 8.57
CA MET A 1 32.98 -8.98 7.27
C MET A 1 31.54 -8.65 7.60
N PHE A 2 30.98 -7.55 7.08
CA PHE A 2 29.63 -7.14 7.48
C PHE A 2 28.61 -8.18 7.02
N ASP A 3 27.84 -8.71 7.95
CA ASP A 3 26.64 -9.49 7.64
C ASP A 3 25.77 -8.66 6.68
N GLY A 4 25.06 -9.30 5.75
CA GLY A 4 24.27 -8.67 4.67
C GLY A 4 23.20 -7.64 5.07
N TYR A 5 23.19 -7.22 6.33
CA TYR A 5 22.33 -6.22 6.97
C TYR A 5 22.93 -4.81 7.04
N PHE A 6 24.20 -4.59 6.64
CA PHE A 6 24.79 -3.23 6.65
C PHE A 6 23.94 -2.17 5.92
N PRO A 7 23.37 -2.44 4.73
CA PRO A 7 22.50 -1.47 4.06
C PRO A 7 21.27 -1.08 4.88
N ALA A 8 20.67 -2.04 5.57
CA ALA A 8 19.52 -1.81 6.45
C ALA A 8 19.90 -0.98 7.69
N LYS A 9 21.05 -1.26 8.30
CA LYS A 9 21.60 -0.48 9.43
C LYS A 9 21.93 0.95 9.01
N LEU A 10 22.54 1.15 7.83
CA LEU A 10 22.84 2.47 7.30
C LEU A 10 21.55 3.27 7.03
N ALA A 11 20.55 2.63 6.42
CA ALA A 11 19.24 3.26 6.19
C ALA A 11 18.57 3.67 7.51
N LEU A 12 18.66 2.83 8.53
CA LEU A 12 18.16 3.15 9.87
C LEU A 12 18.92 4.32 10.51
N ALA A 13 20.26 4.29 10.50
CA ALA A 13 21.08 5.37 11.03
C ALA A 13 20.76 6.72 10.37
N LEU A 14 20.54 6.73 9.05
CA LEU A 14 20.12 7.94 8.32
C LEU A 14 18.76 8.46 8.80
N LYS A 15 17.78 7.58 9.00
CA LYS A 15 16.46 7.96 9.52
C LYS A 15 16.56 8.50 10.95
N ALA A 16 17.29 7.81 11.82
CA ALA A 16 17.50 8.22 13.22
C ALA A 16 18.20 9.59 13.30
N CYS A 17 19.16 9.85 12.41
CA CYS A 17 19.82 11.15 12.28
C CYS A 17 19.01 12.21 11.52
N SER A 18 17.80 11.90 11.03
CA SER A 18 17.02 12.76 10.12
C SER A 18 17.84 13.28 8.92
N MET A 19 18.60 12.38 8.30
CA MET A 19 19.61 12.70 7.30
C MET A 19 19.29 12.09 5.93
N SER A 20 19.39 12.91 4.87
CA SER A 20 19.24 12.44 3.50
C SER A 20 20.54 11.84 2.95
N ARG A 21 20.44 11.03 1.88
CA ARG A 21 21.60 10.50 1.14
C ARG A 21 22.56 11.59 0.67
N GLY A 22 22.02 12.71 0.21
CA GLY A 22 22.81 13.84 -0.28
C GLY A 22 23.56 14.55 0.85
N ARG A 23 22.92 14.68 2.02
CA ARG A 23 23.57 15.25 3.20
C ARG A 23 24.69 14.35 3.72
N LEU A 24 24.48 13.04 3.78
CA LEU A 24 25.52 12.09 4.15
C LEU A 24 26.73 12.16 3.21
N ALA A 25 26.48 12.22 1.90
CA ALA A 25 27.53 12.34 0.89
C ALA A 25 28.38 13.61 1.11
N ALA A 26 27.73 14.75 1.39
CA ALA A 26 28.42 16.00 1.69
C ALA A 26 29.22 15.92 3.01
N GLU A 27 28.66 15.37 4.08
CA GLU A 27 29.34 15.24 5.39
C GLU A 27 30.55 14.29 5.32
N LEU A 28 30.51 13.26 4.47
CA LEU A 28 31.62 12.32 4.29
C LEU A 28 32.61 12.70 3.18
N GLY A 29 32.35 13.77 2.42
CA GLY A 29 33.19 14.17 1.28
C GLY A 29 33.21 13.13 0.15
N VAL A 30 32.12 12.41 -0.08
CA VAL A 30 31.99 11.38 -1.13
C VAL A 30 30.84 11.70 -2.08
N ASP A 31 30.81 11.07 -3.25
CA ASP A 31 29.69 11.21 -4.18
C ASP A 31 28.38 10.57 -3.66
N LYS A 32 27.25 11.19 -3.99
CA LYS A 32 25.91 10.66 -3.68
C LYS A 32 25.67 9.27 -4.27
N SER A 33 26.30 8.95 -5.40
CA SER A 33 26.24 7.63 -6.03
C SER A 33 26.95 6.56 -5.19
N VAL A 34 28.03 6.90 -4.48
CA VAL A 34 28.75 6.01 -3.57
C VAL A 34 27.88 5.65 -2.38
N VAL A 35 27.26 6.65 -1.74
CA VAL A 35 26.29 6.43 -0.65
C VAL A 35 25.11 5.56 -1.10
N SER A 36 24.64 5.77 -2.34
CA SER A 36 23.55 4.95 -2.90
C SER A 36 23.96 3.49 -3.10
N ARG A 37 25.22 3.22 -3.47
CA ARG A 37 25.73 1.85 -3.57
C ARG A 37 25.83 1.16 -2.21
N TRP A 38 26.20 1.88 -1.15
CA TRP A 38 26.19 1.35 0.21
C TRP A 38 24.78 0.97 0.68
N LEU A 39 23.80 1.85 0.45
CA LEU A 39 22.40 1.60 0.81
C LEU A 39 21.73 0.48 -0.01
N ASN A 40 22.28 0.17 -1.19
CA ASN A 40 21.82 -0.94 -2.02
C ASN A 40 22.65 -2.22 -1.81
N GLY A 41 23.65 -2.21 -0.92
CA GLY A 41 24.52 -3.35 -0.66
C GLY A 41 25.48 -3.71 -1.80
N ALA A 42 25.65 -2.83 -2.79
CA ALA A 42 26.53 -3.08 -3.93
C ALA A 42 28.02 -3.02 -3.55
N ASN A 43 28.37 -2.24 -2.52
CA ASN A 43 29.69 -2.24 -1.89
C ASN A 43 29.59 -1.78 -0.42
N ALA A 44 30.60 -2.10 0.37
CA ALA A 44 30.74 -1.58 1.74
C ALA A 44 31.57 -0.28 1.74
N PRO A 45 31.39 0.60 2.75
CA PRO A 45 32.31 1.72 2.95
C PRO A 45 33.73 1.22 3.26
N SER A 46 34.73 1.98 2.82
CA SER A 46 36.12 1.76 3.23
C SER A 46 36.29 2.00 4.74
N GLY A 47 37.38 1.52 5.34
CA GLY A 47 37.66 1.74 6.77
C GLY A 47 37.66 3.22 7.16
N HIS A 48 38.19 4.10 6.30
CA HIS A 48 38.14 5.55 6.50
C HIS A 48 36.70 6.09 6.51
N ASN A 49 35.89 5.71 5.51
CA ASN A 49 34.51 6.18 5.40
C ASN A 49 33.62 5.62 6.53
N LEU A 50 33.87 4.39 6.96
CA LEU A 50 33.17 3.79 8.10
C LEU A 50 33.53 4.49 9.41
N SER A 51 34.80 4.87 9.60
CA SER A 51 35.24 5.65 10.76
C SER A 51 34.53 7.01 10.83
N ASN A 52 34.51 7.74 9.71
CA ASN A 52 33.83 9.05 9.62
C ASN A 52 32.31 8.90 9.83
N LEU A 53 31.69 7.88 9.22
CA LEU A 53 30.28 7.55 9.42
C LEU A 53 29.98 7.25 10.89
N THR A 54 30.84 6.48 11.55
CA THR A 54 30.70 6.12 12.97
C THR A 54 30.79 7.36 13.86
N ALA A 55 31.80 8.21 13.64
CA ALA A 55 31.95 9.46 14.40
C ALA A 55 30.73 10.39 14.24
N MET A 56 30.18 10.48 13.04
CA MET A 56 28.99 11.28 12.75
C MET A 56 27.73 10.76 13.45
N VAL A 57 27.54 9.44 13.55
CA VAL A 57 26.44 8.83 14.31
C VAL A 57 26.66 9.01 15.81
N ALA A 58 27.90 8.80 16.30
CA ALA A 58 28.27 8.98 17.70
C ALA A 58 28.09 10.42 18.20
N ALA A 59 28.18 11.41 17.32
CA ALA A 59 27.87 12.81 17.67
C ALA A 59 26.40 13.04 18.08
N ARG A 60 25.49 12.11 17.75
CA ARG A 60 24.05 12.19 18.06
C ARG A 60 23.60 11.11 19.05
N PHE A 61 24.27 9.96 19.05
CA PHE A 61 23.93 8.82 19.88
C PHE A 61 25.13 8.49 20.77
N GLU A 62 25.01 8.85 22.05
CA GLU A 62 26.08 8.69 23.02
C GLU A 62 26.51 7.21 23.13
N GLY A 63 27.83 6.98 23.13
CA GLY A 63 28.40 5.65 23.25
C GLY A 63 28.21 4.75 22.03
N PHE A 64 27.81 5.29 20.87
CA PHE A 64 27.84 4.57 19.59
C PHE A 64 29.29 4.43 19.09
N THR A 65 29.67 3.23 18.68
CA THR A 65 31.02 2.82 18.32
C THR A 65 31.05 2.00 17.03
N MET A 66 32.24 1.67 16.55
CA MET A 66 32.36 0.87 15.33
C MET A 66 31.84 -0.56 15.50
N LEU A 67 31.89 -1.12 16.72
CA LEU A 67 31.40 -2.46 17.04
C LEU A 67 29.88 -2.56 16.92
N ASP A 68 29.15 -1.45 17.09
CA ASP A 68 27.69 -1.46 16.96
C ASP A 68 27.26 -1.85 15.54
N TRP A 69 28.08 -1.57 14.51
CA TRP A 69 27.82 -2.02 13.14
C TRP A 69 27.87 -3.54 12.96
N GLU A 70 28.50 -4.26 13.89
CA GLU A 70 28.60 -5.73 13.88
C GLU A 70 27.43 -6.39 14.63
N SER A 71 26.73 -5.67 15.50
CA SER A 71 25.52 -6.15 16.18
C SER A 71 24.42 -6.54 15.19
N ASP A 72 23.48 -7.41 15.57
CA ASP A 72 22.30 -7.64 14.72
C ASP A 72 21.44 -6.36 14.57
N LEU A 73 20.48 -6.36 13.64
CA LEU A 73 19.67 -5.17 13.37
C LEU A 73 18.85 -4.73 14.61
N ALA A 74 18.50 -5.65 15.51
CA ALA A 74 17.74 -5.34 16.71
C ALA A 74 18.60 -4.63 17.75
N GLY A 75 19.80 -5.12 18.03
CA GLY A 75 20.79 -4.48 18.89
C GLY A 75 21.23 -3.12 18.35
N PHE A 76 21.39 -3.02 17.02
CA PHE A 76 21.69 -1.75 16.36
C PHE A 76 20.57 -0.71 16.55
N ALA A 77 19.31 -1.11 16.37
CA ALA A 77 18.15 -0.23 16.58
C ALA A 77 18.07 0.28 18.02
N ALA A 78 18.20 -0.63 19.00
CA ALA A 78 18.20 -0.29 20.41
C ALA A 78 19.29 0.73 20.75
N LYS A 79 20.49 0.60 20.15
CA LYS A 79 21.59 1.54 20.35
C LYS A 79 21.29 2.96 19.85
N LEU A 80 20.49 3.07 18.79
CA LEU A 80 20.05 4.36 18.25
C LEU A 80 18.85 4.95 19.00
N GLY A 81 18.40 4.32 20.11
CA GLY A 81 17.20 4.75 20.82
C GLY A 81 15.93 4.65 19.96
N VAL A 82 16.01 3.89 18.87
CA VAL A 82 14.87 3.59 18.02
C VAL A 82 14.34 2.26 18.52
N ASP A 83 13.21 2.29 19.26
CA ASP A 83 12.40 1.09 19.40
C ASP A 83 12.25 0.51 18.00
N LYS A 84 12.77 -0.73 17.85
CA LYS A 84 12.94 -1.48 16.60
C LYS A 84 12.18 -0.79 15.48
N PRO A 85 12.80 -0.31 14.40
CA PRO A 85 12.04 0.04 13.22
C PRO A 85 11.29 -1.23 12.88
N SER A 86 10.00 -1.26 13.22
CA SER A 86 9.06 -2.03 12.50
C SER A 86 9.36 -1.61 11.07
N ASN A 87 9.85 -2.55 10.27
CA ASN A 87 10.06 -2.35 8.85
C ASN A 87 8.69 -2.06 8.22
N GLY A 88 8.01 -0.94 8.55
CA GLY A 88 6.64 -0.63 8.13
C GLY A 88 5.66 -1.80 8.17
N ARG A 89 5.95 -2.87 8.94
CA ARG A 89 5.06 -4.01 9.11
C ARG A 89 4.13 -3.57 10.20
N SER A 90 3.12 -2.83 9.78
CA SER A 90 2.03 -2.41 10.62
C SER A 90 1.57 -3.62 11.44
N ALA A 91 1.69 -3.50 12.76
CA ALA A 91 0.90 -4.35 13.64
C ALA A 91 -0.56 -4.15 13.23
N SER A 92 -1.24 -5.26 12.97
CA SER A 92 -2.68 -5.28 12.67
C SER A 92 -3.43 -4.24 13.50
N ARG A 93 -4.03 -3.24 12.84
CA ARG A 93 -4.97 -2.29 13.47
C ARG A 93 -6.27 -3.01 13.84
N GLU A 94 -6.21 -3.94 14.77
CA GLU A 94 -7.42 -4.36 15.47
C GLU A 94 -8.00 -3.14 16.20
N GLY A 95 -9.20 -2.74 15.82
CA GLY A 95 -10.02 -1.81 16.61
C GLY A 95 -9.59 -0.34 16.62
N VAL A 96 -8.62 0.10 15.81
CA VAL A 96 -8.35 1.54 15.68
C VAL A 96 -9.53 2.17 14.94
N ALA A 97 -10.36 2.94 15.63
CA ALA A 97 -11.45 3.66 14.99
C ALA A 97 -10.91 4.84 14.14
N PRO A 98 -11.61 5.25 13.07
CA PRO A 98 -11.34 6.55 12.46
C PRO A 98 -11.50 7.68 13.48
N PRO A 99 -10.87 8.85 13.25
CA PRO A 99 -10.98 10.00 14.15
C PRO A 99 -12.45 10.37 14.41
N PRO A 100 -12.83 10.74 15.65
CA PRO A 100 -14.16 11.28 15.93
C PRO A 100 -14.47 12.47 15.01
N GLY A 101 -15.68 12.51 14.45
CA GLY A 101 -16.13 13.57 13.56
C GLY A 101 -15.54 13.53 12.14
N TRP A 102 -14.85 12.45 11.75
CA TRP A 102 -14.32 12.31 10.40
C TRP A 102 -15.39 12.35 9.30
N LEU A 103 -16.58 11.81 9.59
CA LEU A 103 -17.76 11.86 8.74
C LEU A 103 -18.96 12.42 9.53
N PRO A 104 -19.95 13.03 8.83
CA PRO A 104 -21.23 13.33 9.45
C PRO A 104 -21.83 12.07 10.09
N PRO A 105 -22.47 12.18 11.28
CA PRO A 105 -23.00 11.02 11.99
C PRO A 105 -23.93 10.15 11.15
N SER A 106 -24.84 10.76 10.36
CA SER A 106 -25.76 10.05 9.48
C SER A 106 -25.04 9.23 8.39
N VAL A 107 -23.92 9.72 7.88
CA VAL A 107 -23.11 9.00 6.89
C VAL A 107 -22.40 7.83 7.56
N MET A 108 -21.85 8.02 8.77
CA MET A 108 -21.22 6.94 9.52
C MET A 108 -22.23 5.83 9.89
N GLU A 109 -23.45 6.21 10.27
CA GLU A 109 -24.55 5.26 10.52
C GLU A 109 -24.89 4.45 9.26
N GLU A 110 -24.99 5.09 8.09
CA GLU A 110 -25.22 4.40 6.81
C GLU A 110 -24.08 3.42 6.51
N VAL A 111 -22.82 3.84 6.68
CA VAL A 111 -21.64 2.99 6.44
C VAL A 111 -21.68 1.77 7.33
N LEU A 112 -21.95 1.93 8.63
CA LEU A 112 -22.00 0.83 9.58
C LEU A 112 -23.18 -0.10 9.30
N ALA A 113 -24.36 0.45 8.97
CA ALA A 113 -25.53 -0.35 8.61
C ALA A 113 -25.28 -1.17 7.33
N THR A 114 -24.68 -0.54 6.31
CA THR A 114 -24.33 -1.19 5.04
C THR A 114 -23.25 -2.24 5.24
N THR A 115 -22.20 -1.94 6.02
CA THR A 115 -21.14 -2.90 6.32
C THR A 115 -21.67 -4.08 7.12
N LYS A 116 -22.55 -3.86 8.10
CA LYS A 116 -23.21 -4.96 8.83
C LYS A 116 -24.01 -5.87 7.90
N ALA A 117 -24.71 -5.30 6.91
CA ALA A 117 -25.54 -6.07 5.99
C ALA A 117 -24.73 -6.76 4.87
N ARG A 118 -23.64 -6.13 4.41
CA ARG A 118 -22.97 -6.44 3.13
C ARG A 118 -21.45 -6.47 3.18
N GLY A 119 -20.82 -6.18 4.31
CA GLY A 119 -19.36 -6.14 4.47
C GLY A 119 -18.68 -7.43 4.03
N TRP A 120 -19.28 -8.57 4.40
CA TRP A 120 -18.87 -9.91 3.98
C TRP A 120 -18.70 -10.07 2.46
N ALA A 121 -19.44 -9.30 1.64
CA ALA A 121 -19.36 -9.37 0.19
C ALA A 121 -18.03 -8.83 -0.35
N TYR A 122 -17.28 -8.07 0.45
CA TYR A 122 -16.05 -7.39 0.07
C TYR A 122 -14.79 -7.92 0.80
N GLU A 123 -14.96 -8.70 1.86
CA GLU A 123 -13.83 -9.28 2.61
C GLU A 123 -13.02 -10.28 1.79
N GLY A 124 -11.69 -10.18 1.76
CA GLY A 124 -10.80 -11.13 1.13
C GLY A 124 -9.48 -10.54 0.63
N PHE A 125 -8.78 -11.35 -0.16
CA PHE A 125 -7.57 -10.95 -0.87
C PHE A 125 -7.94 -10.51 -2.28
N TRP A 126 -7.28 -9.45 -2.71
CA TRP A 126 -7.58 -8.74 -3.93
C TRP A 126 -6.28 -8.35 -4.63
N ARG A 127 -6.34 -8.25 -5.94
CA ARG A 127 -5.26 -7.75 -6.79
C ARG A 127 -5.83 -6.62 -7.65
N SER A 128 -5.23 -5.44 -7.57
CA SER A 128 -5.58 -4.36 -8.50
C SER A 128 -4.90 -4.56 -9.86
N THR A 129 -5.42 -3.91 -10.88
CA THR A 129 -4.75 -3.69 -12.16
C THR A 129 -4.99 -2.23 -12.53
N ARG A 130 -3.91 -1.46 -12.60
CA ARG A 130 -3.94 -0.04 -12.99
C ARG A 130 -2.75 0.30 -13.85
N ILE A 131 -2.84 1.42 -14.56
CA ILE A 131 -1.74 1.93 -15.38
C ILE A 131 -0.58 2.34 -14.46
N SER A 132 0.65 2.00 -14.86
CA SER A 132 1.84 2.47 -14.17
C SER A 132 2.08 3.96 -14.45
N ASN A 133 2.27 4.73 -13.38
CA ASN A 133 2.69 6.12 -13.44
C ASN A 133 4.22 6.28 -13.62
N GLU A 134 4.99 5.23 -13.37
CA GLU A 134 6.46 5.23 -13.47
C GLU A 134 6.96 4.52 -14.75
N ALA A 135 6.17 3.62 -15.34
CA ALA A 135 6.50 2.86 -16.53
C ALA A 135 5.42 2.98 -17.62
N PRO A 136 5.56 3.91 -18.59
CA PRO A 136 4.56 4.15 -19.63
C PRO A 136 4.13 2.87 -20.37
N GLY A 137 2.83 2.69 -20.56
CA GLY A 137 2.24 1.54 -21.26
C GLY A 137 2.22 0.22 -20.46
N ARG A 138 2.78 0.20 -19.24
CA ARG A 138 2.78 -0.97 -18.35
C ARG A 138 1.65 -0.88 -17.33
N PHE A 139 1.34 -2.04 -16.74
CA PHE A 139 0.35 -2.17 -15.68
C PHE A 139 1.01 -2.59 -14.36
N VAL A 140 0.39 -2.17 -13.27
CA VAL A 140 0.79 -2.49 -11.90
C VAL A 140 -0.31 -3.32 -11.25
N HIS A 141 0.12 -4.32 -10.48
CA HIS A 141 -0.68 -5.11 -9.58
C HIS A 141 -0.34 -4.76 -8.14
N ASP A 142 -1.27 -4.05 -7.48
CA ASP A 142 -1.22 -3.88 -6.03
C ASP A 142 -1.89 -5.09 -5.37
N GLN A 143 -1.37 -5.53 -4.23
CA GLN A 143 -2.02 -6.58 -3.42
C GLN A 143 -2.81 -5.91 -2.31
N ILE A 144 -4.05 -6.35 -2.12
CA ILE A 144 -4.99 -5.73 -1.22
C ILE A 144 -5.60 -6.80 -0.31
N LEU A 145 -5.67 -6.49 0.97
CA LEU A 145 -6.44 -7.24 1.96
C LEU A 145 -7.58 -6.34 2.43
N MET A 146 -8.82 -6.78 2.28
CA MET A 146 -10.01 -6.13 2.85
C MET A 146 -10.63 -7.05 3.89
N ARG A 147 -10.96 -6.51 5.07
CA ARG A 147 -11.52 -7.26 6.18
C ARG A 147 -12.45 -6.38 7.00
N GLN A 148 -13.55 -6.93 7.47
CA GLN A 148 -14.39 -6.25 8.45
C GLN A 148 -13.69 -6.27 9.82
N GLU A 149 -13.53 -5.09 10.40
CA GLU A 149 -12.87 -4.90 11.69
C GLU A 149 -13.87 -4.88 12.84
N ALA A 150 -13.37 -5.04 14.07
CA ALA A 150 -14.20 -5.07 15.28
C ALA A 150 -15.04 -3.80 15.48
N ASN A 151 -14.60 -2.67 14.91
CA ASN A 151 -15.34 -1.41 14.91
C ASN A 151 -16.51 -1.36 13.90
N GLY A 152 -16.75 -2.44 13.17
CA GLY A 152 -17.84 -2.56 12.18
C GLY A 152 -17.54 -1.96 10.81
N LEU A 153 -16.34 -1.41 10.58
CA LEU A 153 -15.91 -0.89 9.28
C LEU A 153 -15.10 -1.93 8.51
N ILE A 154 -14.92 -1.71 7.21
CA ILE A 154 -14.00 -2.52 6.40
C ILE A 154 -12.62 -1.85 6.42
N GLY A 155 -11.67 -2.45 7.11
CA GLY A 155 -10.27 -2.08 6.99
C GLY A 155 -9.71 -2.58 5.66
N PHE A 156 -8.84 -1.78 5.03
CA PHE A 156 -8.03 -2.28 3.92
C PHE A 156 -6.55 -2.00 4.13
N ARG A 157 -5.74 -2.92 3.60
CA ARG A 157 -4.29 -2.80 3.47
C ARG A 157 -3.96 -2.99 2.01
N LEU A 158 -3.19 -2.08 1.43
CA LEU A 158 -2.71 -2.14 0.05
C LEU A 158 -1.19 -2.06 0.03
N GLY A 159 -0.56 -3.04 -0.62
CA GLY A 159 0.88 -3.11 -0.77
C GLY A 159 1.29 -3.08 -2.24
N VAL A 160 2.24 -2.21 -2.55
CA VAL A 160 2.86 -2.12 -3.87
C VAL A 160 4.31 -1.65 -3.72
N VAL A 161 5.25 -2.41 -4.29
CA VAL A 161 6.70 -2.15 -4.13
C VAL A 161 7.03 -1.96 -2.63
N ASP A 162 7.44 -0.76 -2.24
CA ASP A 162 7.87 -0.32 -0.92
C ASP A 162 6.80 0.46 -0.14
N MET A 163 5.62 0.69 -0.73
CA MET A 163 4.51 1.42 -0.09
C MET A 163 3.51 0.47 0.56
N ARG A 164 2.97 0.89 1.71
CA ARG A 164 1.96 0.17 2.49
C ARG A 164 0.86 1.13 2.91
N PHE A 165 -0.19 1.19 2.12
CA PHE A 165 -1.34 2.01 2.45
C PHE A 165 -2.27 1.27 3.39
N GLU A 166 -2.75 1.97 4.41
CA GLU A 166 -3.73 1.44 5.34
C GLU A 166 -4.85 2.44 5.56
N GLY A 167 -6.08 1.95 5.65
CA GLY A 167 -7.24 2.80 5.84
C GLY A 167 -8.56 2.05 5.81
N TRP A 168 -9.62 2.78 5.43
CA TRP A 168 -11.00 2.30 5.50
C TRP A 168 -11.64 2.27 4.12
N SER A 169 -12.44 1.23 3.89
CA SER A 169 -13.37 1.13 2.77
C SER A 169 -14.79 1.30 3.29
N LEU A 170 -15.50 2.29 2.77
CA LEU A 170 -16.80 2.75 3.23
C LEU A 170 -17.83 2.44 2.15
N PRO A 171 -18.59 1.33 2.26
CA PRO A 171 -19.67 1.06 1.34
C PRO A 171 -20.83 2.03 1.62
N ILE A 172 -21.14 2.88 0.65
CA ILE A 172 -22.17 3.92 0.71
C ILE A 172 -22.96 3.84 -0.59
N GLN A 173 -24.28 3.73 -0.50
CA GLN A 173 -25.16 3.55 -1.66
C GLN A 173 -24.66 2.44 -2.61
N THR A 174 -24.32 2.79 -3.85
CA THR A 174 -23.84 1.88 -4.90
C THR A 174 -22.33 1.98 -5.14
N GLN A 175 -21.58 2.52 -4.18
CA GLN A 175 -20.15 2.78 -4.30
C GLN A 175 -19.40 2.30 -3.05
N ILE A 176 -18.09 2.12 -3.19
CA ILE A 176 -17.16 1.86 -2.09
C ILE A 176 -16.10 2.94 -2.12
N PHE A 177 -16.04 3.74 -1.06
CA PHE A 177 -15.04 4.79 -0.88
C PHE A 177 -13.89 4.25 -0.04
N SER A 178 -12.72 4.07 -0.64
CA SER A 178 -11.52 3.60 0.05
C SER A 178 -10.53 4.74 0.23
N ILE A 179 -10.16 5.05 1.46
CA ILE A 179 -9.18 6.08 1.78
C ILE A 179 -8.13 5.52 2.73
N GLY A 180 -6.86 5.68 2.37
CA GLY A 180 -5.75 5.22 3.17
C GLY A 180 -4.51 6.07 2.97
N ALA A 181 -3.54 5.89 3.85
CA ALA A 181 -2.26 6.54 3.77
C ALA A 181 -1.13 5.54 4.04
N ASP A 182 0.02 5.79 3.43
CA ASP A 182 1.26 5.11 3.78
C ASP A 182 1.88 5.79 5.01
N PRO A 183 2.00 5.12 6.17
CA PRO A 183 2.46 5.75 7.40
C PRO A 183 3.95 6.13 7.34
N GLY A 184 4.73 5.54 6.44
CA GLY A 184 6.15 5.83 6.28
C GLY A 184 6.43 7.12 5.50
N THR A 185 5.55 7.47 4.56
CA THR A 185 5.74 8.60 3.64
C THR A 185 4.68 9.68 3.77
N GLY A 186 3.53 9.38 4.38
CA GLY A 186 2.37 10.26 4.44
C GLY A 186 1.61 10.38 3.11
N VAL A 187 1.96 9.58 2.09
CA VAL A 187 1.25 9.60 0.80
C VAL A 187 -0.14 9.01 0.99
N PHE A 188 -1.15 9.68 0.43
CA PHE A 188 -2.53 9.21 0.45
C PHE A 188 -2.89 8.43 -0.82
N ILE A 189 -3.81 7.49 -0.65
CA ILE A 189 -4.56 6.89 -1.72
C ILE A 189 -6.04 7.06 -1.44
N PHE A 190 -6.79 7.45 -2.46
CA PHE A 190 -8.24 7.57 -2.41
C PHE A 190 -8.82 6.84 -3.62
N SER A 191 -9.81 5.98 -3.42
CA SER A 191 -10.44 5.26 -4.50
C SER A 191 -11.96 5.24 -4.33
N ILE A 192 -12.66 5.27 -5.46
CA ILE A 192 -14.12 5.09 -5.53
C ILE A 192 -14.37 3.94 -6.50
N PHE A 193 -14.94 2.85 -5.99
CA PHE A 193 -15.28 1.67 -6.77
C PHE A 193 -16.78 1.47 -6.87
N ASN A 194 -17.25 1.05 -8.05
CA ASN A 194 -18.64 0.62 -8.22
C ASN A 194 -18.90 -0.63 -7.36
N ALA A 195 -19.95 -0.57 -6.53
CA ALA A 195 -20.30 -1.66 -5.63
C ALA A 195 -21.07 -2.78 -6.33
N VAL A 196 -20.97 -4.00 -5.78
CA VAL A 196 -21.77 -5.16 -6.23
C VAL A 196 -22.93 -5.38 -5.26
N LEU A 197 -24.16 -5.18 -5.75
CA LEU A 197 -25.35 -5.06 -4.88
C LEU A 197 -26.03 -6.39 -4.51
N ARG A 198 -25.89 -7.44 -5.32
CA ARG A 198 -26.65 -8.70 -5.13
C ARG A 198 -25.83 -9.85 -4.58
N HIS A 199 -24.64 -10.08 -5.14
CA HIS A 199 -23.76 -11.20 -4.76
C HIS A 199 -22.51 -10.72 -4.02
N ARG A 200 -21.65 -11.66 -3.62
CA ARG A 200 -20.26 -11.33 -3.27
C ARG A 200 -19.63 -10.57 -4.44
N ALA A 201 -18.78 -9.59 -4.17
CA ALA A 201 -17.97 -8.98 -5.20
C ALA A 201 -16.80 -9.90 -5.55
N ASP A 202 -16.60 -10.21 -6.83
CA ASP A 202 -15.42 -10.92 -7.33
C ASP A 202 -14.54 -9.99 -8.16
N VAL A 203 -15.14 -8.98 -8.80
CA VAL A 203 -14.43 -7.88 -9.45
C VAL A 203 -15.10 -6.57 -9.10
N LEU A 204 -14.28 -5.55 -8.86
CA LEU A 204 -14.66 -4.16 -8.69
C LEU A 204 -13.90 -3.31 -9.71
N ASP A 205 -14.47 -2.20 -10.13
CA ASP A 205 -13.82 -1.21 -10.99
C ASP A 205 -14.16 0.20 -10.56
N GLY A 206 -13.28 1.14 -10.86
CA GLY A 206 -13.41 2.48 -10.34
C GLY A 206 -12.23 3.37 -10.66
N LEU A 207 -12.13 4.45 -9.89
CA LEU A 207 -11.05 5.43 -10.00
C LEU A 207 -10.21 5.40 -8.73
N THR A 208 -8.90 5.50 -8.92
CA THR A 208 -7.91 5.66 -7.84
C THR A 208 -7.15 6.96 -8.06
N LEU A 209 -6.96 7.72 -6.98
CA LEU A 209 -6.19 8.94 -6.90
C LEU A 209 -5.01 8.74 -5.94
N THR A 210 -3.83 9.18 -6.34
CA THR A 210 -2.62 9.18 -5.52
C THR A 210 -1.60 10.19 -6.07
N LEU A 211 -0.37 10.19 -5.54
CA LEU A 211 0.72 11.02 -6.02
C LEU A 211 1.79 10.15 -6.71
N THR A 212 2.41 10.67 -7.77
CA THR A 212 3.68 10.11 -8.25
C THR A 212 4.79 10.40 -7.25
N ARG A 213 5.85 9.59 -7.29
CA ARG A 213 7.02 9.75 -6.40
C ARG A 213 8.09 10.69 -6.97
N ASN A 214 7.69 11.64 -7.81
CA ASN A 214 8.62 12.68 -8.26
C ASN A 214 8.78 13.78 -7.19
N ALA A 215 9.74 14.68 -7.37
CA ALA A 215 10.07 15.69 -6.37
C ALA A 215 8.89 16.62 -6.01
N GLY A 216 7.91 16.75 -6.90
CA GLY A 216 6.72 17.59 -6.68
C GLY A 216 5.48 16.84 -6.22
N GLY A 217 5.52 15.50 -6.14
CA GLY A 217 4.34 14.70 -5.80
C GLY A 217 3.18 14.91 -6.76
N THR A 218 3.39 14.75 -8.08
CA THR A 218 2.33 15.05 -9.07
C THR A 218 1.06 14.24 -8.79
N PRO A 219 -0.11 14.87 -8.61
CA PRO A 219 -1.37 14.16 -8.45
C PRO A 219 -1.73 13.37 -9.70
N VAL A 220 -2.25 12.16 -9.51
CA VAL A 220 -2.68 11.25 -10.58
C VAL A 220 -4.06 10.72 -10.24
N ALA A 221 -4.92 10.67 -11.24
CA ALA A 221 -6.14 9.88 -11.24
C ALA A 221 -6.04 8.81 -12.33
N ALA A 222 -6.41 7.57 -12.02
CA ALA A 222 -6.38 6.46 -12.97
C ALA A 222 -7.58 5.55 -12.78
N ALA A 223 -8.03 4.93 -13.87
CA ALA A 223 -8.94 3.79 -13.80
C ALA A 223 -8.22 2.62 -13.11
N CYS A 224 -8.98 1.86 -12.33
CA CYS A 224 -8.47 0.76 -11.54
C CYS A 224 -9.49 -0.38 -11.54
N LEU A 225 -9.02 -1.58 -11.87
CA LEU A 225 -9.78 -2.82 -11.75
C LEU A 225 -9.25 -3.57 -10.53
N VAL A 226 -10.10 -4.16 -9.71
CA VAL A 226 -9.70 -4.94 -8.53
C VAL A 226 -10.37 -6.30 -8.60
N GLU A 227 -9.57 -7.36 -8.65
CA GLU A 227 -10.03 -8.73 -8.79
C GLU A 227 -9.75 -9.52 -7.52
N ARG A 228 -10.74 -10.26 -7.03
CA ARG A 228 -10.59 -11.11 -5.86
C ARG A 228 -9.69 -12.28 -6.20
N THR A 229 -8.61 -12.44 -5.44
CA THR A 229 -7.64 -13.54 -5.59
C THR A 229 -7.78 -14.60 -4.49
N GLY A 230 -8.58 -14.33 -3.46
CA GLY A 230 -8.87 -15.33 -2.43
C GLY A 230 -9.86 -14.84 -1.37
N MET A 231 -10.38 -15.81 -0.63
CA MET A 231 -11.16 -15.57 0.58
C MET A 231 -10.25 -15.51 1.81
N LEU A 232 -10.73 -14.85 2.86
CA LEU A 232 -10.15 -14.95 4.21
C LEU A 232 -10.35 -16.36 4.74
N SER A 233 -9.36 -16.87 5.47
CA SER A 233 -9.45 -18.19 6.12
C SER A 233 -10.28 -18.16 7.40
N GLY A 234 -10.45 -16.97 7.99
CA GLY A 234 -11.00 -16.79 9.34
C GLY A 234 -9.92 -16.75 10.42
N GLU A 235 -8.69 -17.16 10.10
CA GLU A 235 -7.52 -17.03 10.97
C GLU A 235 -6.72 -15.78 10.61
N ARG A 236 -6.92 -14.71 11.37
CA ARG A 236 -6.30 -13.40 11.10
C ARG A 236 -4.79 -13.46 10.91
N ALA A 237 -4.05 -14.17 11.79
CA ALA A 237 -2.60 -14.26 11.70
C ALA A 237 -2.13 -14.97 10.41
N ALA A 238 -2.84 -16.02 9.99
CA ALA A 238 -2.54 -16.74 8.75
C ALA A 238 -2.85 -15.87 7.53
N ASP A 239 -3.97 -15.15 7.55
CA ASP A 239 -4.35 -14.25 6.48
C ASP A 239 -3.39 -13.05 6.34
N ASP A 240 -2.95 -12.49 7.46
CA ASP A 240 -1.99 -11.40 7.49
C ASP A 240 -0.62 -11.88 6.96
N ALA A 241 -0.17 -13.08 7.33
CA ALA A 241 1.04 -13.69 6.79
C ALA A 241 0.93 -13.93 5.27
N ARG A 242 -0.23 -14.39 4.78
CA ARG A 242 -0.50 -14.56 3.34
C ARG A 242 -0.43 -13.23 2.60
N TYR A 243 -1.00 -12.17 3.17
CA TYR A 243 -0.89 -10.83 2.59
C TYR A 243 0.57 -10.38 2.51
N GLU A 244 1.36 -10.52 3.59
CA GLU A 244 2.79 -10.16 3.61
C GLU A 244 3.62 -10.95 2.59
N ALA A 245 3.27 -12.21 2.34
CA ALA A 245 3.90 -13.00 1.28
C ALA A 245 3.55 -12.47 -0.13
N SER A 246 2.29 -12.07 -0.35
CA SER A 246 1.82 -11.61 -1.67
C SER A 246 2.48 -10.31 -2.14
N ILE A 247 2.75 -9.37 -1.23
CA ILE A 247 3.34 -8.06 -1.55
C ILE A 247 4.84 -8.13 -1.87
N SER A 248 5.48 -9.29 -1.71
CA SER A 248 6.89 -9.51 -2.07
C SER A 248 7.07 -9.85 -3.55
N GLN A 249 5.98 -9.99 -4.31
CA GLN A 249 6.00 -10.30 -5.74
C GLN A 249 6.34 -9.06 -6.58
N ASN A 250 6.80 -9.27 -7.81
CA ASN A 250 7.00 -8.16 -8.76
C ASN A 250 5.65 -7.48 -9.02
N PRO A 251 5.52 -6.17 -8.73
CA PRO A 251 4.26 -5.47 -8.90
C PRO A 251 3.96 -5.12 -10.35
N LEU A 252 4.93 -5.20 -11.27
CA LEU A 252 4.63 -5.03 -12.69
C LEU A 252 3.92 -6.27 -13.24
N ALA A 253 2.79 -6.04 -13.90
CA ALA A 253 2.12 -7.09 -14.65
C ALA A 253 3.07 -7.67 -15.72
N PRO A 254 3.12 -9.01 -15.86
CA PRO A 254 3.85 -9.64 -16.95
C PRO A 254 3.39 -9.11 -18.31
N GLU A 255 4.30 -9.08 -19.28
CA GLU A 255 3.96 -8.60 -20.62
C GLU A 255 2.91 -9.52 -21.26
N GLY A 256 1.89 -8.93 -21.88
CA GLY A 256 0.78 -9.67 -22.49
C GLY A 256 -0.20 -10.33 -21.51
N SER A 257 -0.02 -10.19 -20.18
CA SER A 257 -0.92 -10.84 -19.21
C SER A 257 -2.26 -10.12 -19.03
N ILE A 258 -2.35 -8.86 -19.44
CA ILE A 258 -3.56 -8.05 -19.28
C ILE A 258 -4.48 -8.26 -20.50
N PRO A 259 -5.70 -8.80 -20.31
CA PRO A 259 -6.64 -9.00 -21.41
C PRO A 259 -7.00 -7.68 -22.11
N ASP A 260 -7.24 -7.73 -23.42
CA ASP A 260 -7.53 -6.53 -24.22
C ASP A 260 -8.76 -5.76 -23.72
N ALA A 261 -9.80 -6.47 -23.26
CA ALA A 261 -10.96 -5.84 -22.65
C ALA A 261 -10.60 -5.03 -21.39
N VAL A 262 -9.71 -5.55 -20.54
CA VAL A 262 -9.21 -4.85 -19.34
C VAL A 262 -8.32 -3.67 -19.74
N ARG A 263 -7.44 -3.86 -20.73
CA ARG A 263 -6.58 -2.80 -21.26
C ARG A 263 -7.43 -1.63 -21.79
N ALA A 264 -8.43 -1.91 -22.62
CA ALA A 264 -9.33 -0.90 -23.18
C ALA A 264 -10.15 -0.19 -22.09
N HIS A 265 -10.59 -0.94 -21.07
CA HIS A 265 -11.32 -0.39 -19.94
C HIS A 265 -10.46 0.54 -19.07
N LEU A 266 -9.17 0.24 -18.90
CA LEU A 266 -8.25 1.06 -18.09
C LEU A 266 -7.63 2.24 -18.86
N PHE A 267 -7.32 2.06 -20.15
CA PHE A 267 -6.77 3.10 -21.05
C PHE A 267 -7.88 3.78 -21.87
N ARG A 268 -8.84 4.41 -21.19
CA ARG A 268 -9.89 5.16 -21.89
C ARG A 268 -9.36 6.48 -22.45
N ASP A 269 -9.71 6.76 -23.69
CA ASP A 269 -9.50 8.05 -24.31
C ASP A 269 -10.55 9.04 -23.79
N VAL A 270 -10.10 10.14 -23.20
CA VAL A 270 -10.95 11.15 -22.56
C VAL A 270 -10.42 12.55 -22.84
N GLY A 271 -11.29 13.55 -22.73
CA GLY A 271 -10.94 14.96 -22.89
C GLY A 271 -11.51 15.55 -24.18
N PRO A 272 -11.10 16.78 -24.56
CA PRO A 272 -11.76 17.54 -25.62
C PRO A 272 -11.82 16.81 -26.97
N ALA A 273 -10.74 16.11 -27.34
CA ALA A 273 -10.68 15.38 -28.60
C ALA A 273 -11.58 14.13 -28.61
N ALA A 274 -11.60 13.37 -27.51
CA ALA A 274 -12.50 12.23 -27.34
C ALA A 274 -13.97 12.69 -27.37
N PHE A 275 -14.27 13.76 -26.62
CA PHE A 275 -15.61 14.37 -26.57
C PHE A 275 -16.10 14.85 -27.95
N ALA A 276 -15.24 15.50 -28.73
CA ALA A 276 -15.57 15.93 -30.09
C ALA A 276 -15.93 14.77 -31.04
N ARG A 277 -15.50 13.53 -30.72
CA ARG A 277 -15.86 12.30 -31.45
C ARG A 277 -17.03 11.53 -30.82
N GLY A 278 -17.73 12.12 -29.85
CA GLY A 278 -18.83 11.48 -29.12
C GLY A 278 -18.40 10.59 -27.95
N GLY A 279 -17.12 10.66 -27.55
CA GLY A 279 -16.59 10.00 -26.34
C GLY A 279 -16.77 10.86 -25.07
N ASP A 280 -16.02 10.51 -24.02
CA ASP A 280 -16.15 11.15 -22.71
C ASP A 280 -15.22 12.39 -22.58
N ALA A 281 -15.76 13.47 -22.00
CA ALA A 281 -14.94 14.64 -21.67
C ALA A 281 -14.06 14.43 -20.42
N LEU A 282 -14.50 13.56 -19.52
CA LEU A 282 -13.84 13.26 -18.24
C LEU A 282 -13.68 11.75 -18.09
N LEU A 283 -12.66 11.34 -17.33
CA LEU A 283 -12.54 9.94 -16.92
C LEU A 283 -13.67 9.59 -15.94
N MET A 284 -14.59 8.75 -16.39
CA MET A 284 -15.73 8.27 -15.62
C MET A 284 -15.84 6.76 -15.70
N MET A 285 -16.08 6.12 -14.56
CA MET A 285 -16.41 4.68 -14.48
C MET A 285 -17.92 4.52 -14.28
N ALA A 286 -18.68 4.82 -15.35
CA ALA A 286 -20.13 4.74 -15.32
C ALA A 286 -20.59 3.29 -15.08
N PHE A 287 -21.61 3.10 -14.24
CA PHE A 287 -22.13 1.78 -13.90
C PHE A 287 -22.55 0.94 -15.13
N ALA A 288 -23.08 1.59 -16.18
CA ALA A 288 -23.46 0.92 -17.43
C ALA A 288 -22.29 0.27 -18.19
N GLN A 289 -21.06 0.68 -17.90
CA GLN A 289 -19.82 0.20 -18.52
C GLN A 289 -18.91 -0.48 -17.49
N SER A 290 -19.44 -0.69 -16.28
CA SER A 290 -18.68 -1.21 -15.16
C SER A 290 -18.34 -2.68 -15.38
N MET A 291 -17.10 -3.04 -15.04
CA MET A 291 -16.66 -4.43 -14.96
C MET A 291 -16.99 -5.07 -13.61
N SER A 292 -17.58 -4.31 -12.67
CA SER A 292 -17.93 -4.79 -11.33
C SER A 292 -18.96 -5.91 -11.40
N ARG A 293 -18.64 -7.05 -10.79
CA ARG A 293 -19.47 -8.25 -10.86
C ARG A 293 -19.20 -9.18 -9.69
N GLY A 294 -20.21 -9.99 -9.39
CA GLY A 294 -20.08 -11.15 -8.52
C GLY A 294 -20.00 -12.45 -9.31
N PRO A 295 -20.04 -13.60 -8.62
CA PRO A 295 -20.08 -14.90 -9.27
C PRO A 295 -21.33 -15.03 -10.14
N LEU A 296 -21.17 -15.62 -11.34
CA LEU A 296 -22.25 -15.79 -12.32
C LEU A 296 -23.35 -16.75 -11.84
N SER A 297 -23.02 -17.70 -10.97
CA SER A 297 -23.98 -18.45 -10.13
C SER A 297 -23.24 -19.26 -9.08
N GLU A 298 -23.51 -19.01 -7.79
CA GLU A 298 -23.41 -20.03 -6.74
C GLU A 298 -24.29 -19.62 -5.55
N ALA A 299 -25.01 -20.59 -5.00
CA ALA A 299 -25.76 -20.43 -3.76
C ALA A 299 -24.82 -20.05 -2.62
N ARG A 300 -25.31 -19.23 -1.68
CA ARG A 300 -24.61 -18.89 -0.43
C ARG A 300 -23.90 -20.14 0.11
N PRO A 301 -22.57 -20.15 0.31
CA PRO A 301 -21.90 -21.27 0.94
C PRO A 301 -22.62 -21.61 2.26
N ALA A 302 -22.96 -22.88 2.43
CA ALA A 302 -23.54 -23.35 3.68
C ALA A 302 -22.51 -23.16 4.80
N ALA A 303 -22.90 -22.40 5.82
CA ALA A 303 -22.13 -22.05 7.02
C ALA A 303 -20.94 -21.07 6.79
N TRP A 304 -21.26 -19.78 6.79
CA TRP A 304 -20.37 -18.78 7.37
C TRP A 304 -20.50 -18.91 8.90
N PRO A 305 -19.42 -19.12 9.68
CA PRO A 305 -19.54 -19.09 11.13
C PRO A 305 -20.02 -17.70 11.51
N ALA A 306 -21.19 -17.64 12.15
CA ALA A 306 -21.65 -16.40 12.76
C ALA A 306 -20.49 -15.85 13.59
N ALA A 307 -20.11 -14.60 13.33
CA ALA A 307 -19.15 -13.91 14.17
C ALA A 307 -19.62 -14.09 15.62
N ASN A 308 -18.77 -14.74 16.42
CA ASN A 308 -19.03 -14.99 17.83
C ASN A 308 -19.41 -13.66 18.48
N SER A 309 -20.68 -13.53 18.83
CA SER A 309 -21.14 -12.55 19.80
C SER A 309 -20.65 -13.00 21.17
N ALA A 310 -19.53 -12.42 21.61
CA ALA A 310 -19.11 -12.31 23.00
C ALA A 310 -18.41 -10.97 23.17
#